data_AF-A0A1S9CDU7-F1
#
_entry.id   AF-A0A1S9CDU7-F1
#
_cell.length_a   1.000
_cell.length_b   1.000
_cell.length_c   1.000
_cell.angle_alpha   90.00
_cell.angle_beta   90.00
_cell.angle_gamma   90.00
#
_symmetry.space_group_name_H-M   'P 1'
#
loop_
_entity.id
_entity.type
_entity.pdbx_description
1 polymer ?
#
loop_
_entity_poly.entity_id
_entity_poly.type
_entity_poly.pdbx_seq_one_letter_code
_entity_poly.pdbx_strand_id
1 'polypeptide(L)'
;MRRENQINHSKKLILQGLIELMKIMEYDEITLTQIAQQAGVSRMTLYRHFNQKEDILLFEATKISENILKKIKTSHNLTLRWLLALRFKLLQEYPYTLILSKHNKLDQLLEISQIHIMPYIKEVLPISSDIYIQAFFKGGIEAITKAWIENEMIEPHEQIVNQILYILNPLIQD
;
A
#
# COMPACT_ATOMS: atom_id res chain seq x y z
N MET A 1 9.01 3.84 25.69
CA MET A 1 8.12 4.96 25.32
C MET A 1 8.83 6.17 24.70
N ARG A 2 9.59 7.02 25.42
CA ARG A 2 10.21 8.24 24.82
C ARG A 2 11.19 7.95 23.67
N ARG A 3 12.10 6.98 23.85
CA ARG A 3 13.10 6.60 22.83
C ARG A 3 12.49 6.01 21.57
N GLU A 4 11.46 5.19 21.71
CA GLU A 4 10.74 4.56 20.60
C GLU A 4 9.95 5.58 19.78
N ASN A 5 9.31 6.55 20.45
CA ASN A 5 8.66 7.66 19.78
C ASN A 5 9.65 8.51 18.98
N GLN A 6 10.85 8.76 19.53
CA GLN A 6 11.90 9.49 18.83
C GLN A 6 12.41 8.73 17.60
N ILE A 7 12.61 7.41 17.70
CA ILE A 7 12.99 6.57 16.56
C ILE A 7 11.93 6.61 15.46
N ASN A 8 10.66 6.44 15.83
CA ASN A 8 9.55 6.49 14.88
C ASN A 8 9.40 7.86 14.22
N HIS A 9 9.67 8.94 14.95
CA HIS A 9 9.67 10.29 14.42
C HIS A 9 10.77 10.48 13.37
N SER A 10 12.01 10.09 13.67
CA SER A 10 13.12 10.16 12.70
C SER A 10 12.82 9.36 11.43
N LYS A 11 12.27 8.14 11.56
CA LYS A 11 11.88 7.34 10.38
C LYS A 11 10.83 8.02 9.51
N LYS A 12 9.84 8.71 10.12
CA LYS A 12 8.83 9.47 9.38
C LYS A 12 9.41 10.68 8.66
N LEU A 13 10.33 11.42 9.30
CA LEU A 13 11.03 12.54 8.65
C LEU A 13 11.85 12.04 7.45
N ILE A 14 12.53 10.91 7.59
CA ILE A 14 13.30 10.29 6.50
C ILE A 14 12.39 9.89 5.33
N LEU A 15 11.24 9.25 5.61
CA LEU A 15 10.25 8.93 4.58
C LEU A 15 9.76 10.19 3.88
N GLN A 16 9.40 11.23 4.63
CA GLN A 16 8.98 12.52 4.06
C GLN A 16 10.07 13.12 3.17
N GLY A 17 11.33 13.09 3.62
CA GLY A 17 12.46 13.57 2.82
C GLY A 17 12.63 12.81 1.51
N LEU A 18 12.45 11.47 1.51
CA LEU A 18 12.43 10.67 0.29
C LEU A 18 11.29 11.10 -0.64
N ILE A 19 10.06 11.22 -0.12
CA ILE A 19 8.89 11.60 -0.91
C ILE A 19 9.05 13.01 -1.52
N GLU A 20 9.58 13.99 -0.77
CA GLU A 20 9.82 15.33 -1.30
C GLU A 20 10.84 15.32 -2.44
N LEU A 21 11.89 14.50 -2.35
CA LEU A 21 12.86 14.34 -3.44
C LEU A 21 12.23 13.68 -4.67
N MET A 22 11.38 12.68 -4.49
CA MET A 22 10.66 12.02 -5.60
C MET A 22 9.76 12.98 -6.40
N LYS A 23 9.34 14.12 -5.81
CA LYS A 23 8.58 15.15 -6.53
C LYS A 23 9.42 15.90 -7.58
N ILE A 24 10.74 15.92 -7.43
CA ILE A 24 11.63 16.75 -8.24
C ILE A 24 12.70 15.95 -9.01
N MET A 25 12.92 14.67 -8.70
CA MET A 25 13.88 13.81 -9.41
C MET A 25 13.47 12.34 -9.35
N GLU A 26 13.99 11.52 -10.27
CA GLU A 26 13.69 10.09 -10.38
C GLU A 26 14.16 9.30 -9.16
N TYR A 27 13.37 8.32 -8.69
CA TYR A 27 13.69 7.56 -7.48
C TYR A 27 15.09 6.96 -7.51
N ASP A 28 15.51 6.41 -8.64
CA ASP A 28 16.79 5.70 -8.78
C ASP A 28 17.99 6.64 -8.63
N GLU A 29 17.84 7.93 -8.95
CA GLU A 29 18.88 8.97 -8.83
C GLU A 29 19.03 9.51 -7.40
N ILE A 30 18.01 9.34 -6.56
CA ILE A 30 18.05 9.80 -5.17
C ILE A 30 19.11 9.03 -4.37
N THR A 31 19.89 9.73 -3.57
CA THR A 31 20.87 9.13 -2.63
C THR A 31 20.40 9.25 -1.19
N LEU A 32 20.84 8.33 -0.32
CA LEU A 32 20.60 8.42 1.13
C LEU A 32 21.15 9.72 1.74
N THR A 33 22.22 10.27 1.17
CA THR A 33 22.77 11.56 1.61
C THR A 33 21.80 12.71 1.34
N GLN A 34 21.22 12.77 0.14
CA GLN A 34 20.19 13.77 -0.19
C GLN A 34 18.96 13.60 0.69
N ILE A 35 18.52 12.36 0.94
CA ILE A 35 17.38 12.10 1.83
C ILE A 35 17.67 12.61 3.24
N ALA A 36 18.86 12.33 3.79
CA ALA A 36 19.23 12.81 5.13
C ALA A 36 19.19 14.34 5.20
N GLN A 37 19.74 15.02 4.19
CA GLN A 37 19.72 16.48 4.08
C GLN A 37 18.28 17.02 3.99
N GLN A 38 17.46 16.46 3.11
CA GLN A 38 16.07 16.88 2.91
C GLN A 38 15.23 16.66 4.17
N ALA A 39 15.45 15.55 4.87
CA ALA A 39 14.74 15.22 6.11
C ALA A 39 15.23 16.02 7.34
N GLY A 40 16.30 16.80 7.21
CA GLY A 40 16.89 17.55 8.32
C GLY A 40 17.52 16.67 9.40
N VAL A 41 18.04 15.49 9.02
CA VAL A 41 18.70 14.55 9.95
C VAL A 41 20.17 14.33 9.56
N SER A 42 21.01 13.94 10.52
CA SER A 42 22.39 13.57 10.20
C SER A 42 22.45 12.27 9.37
N ARG A 43 23.47 12.11 8.52
CA ARG A 43 23.72 10.83 7.81
C ARG A 43 23.81 9.67 8.79
N MET A 44 24.49 9.86 9.92
CA MET A 44 24.61 8.86 10.99
C MET A 44 23.24 8.47 11.58
N THR A 45 22.29 9.39 11.66
CA THR A 45 20.91 9.11 12.09
C THR A 45 20.18 8.27 11.05
N LEU A 46 20.29 8.63 9.76
CA LEU A 46 19.65 7.87 8.69
C LEU A 46 20.19 6.44 8.62
N TYR A 47 21.52 6.26 8.58
CA TYR A 47 22.15 4.94 8.47
C TYR A 47 21.90 4.05 9.69
N ARG A 48 21.49 4.61 10.83
CA ARG A 48 21.02 3.83 11.98
C ARG A 48 19.66 3.17 11.76
N HIS A 49 18.89 3.68 10.81
CA HIS A 49 17.53 3.24 10.54
C HIS A 49 17.40 2.48 9.22
N PHE A 50 18.15 2.87 8.19
CA PHE A 50 18.01 2.38 6.83
C PHE A 50 19.38 2.24 6.17
N ASN A 51 19.63 1.10 5.54
CA ASN A 51 20.87 0.83 4.81
C ASN A 51 20.75 1.19 3.32
N GLN A 52 19.53 1.17 2.80
CA GLN A 52 19.18 1.46 1.41
C GLN A 52 17.80 2.15 1.31
N LYS A 53 17.46 2.70 0.15
CA LYS A 53 16.21 3.46 -0.05
C LYS A 53 14.97 2.58 0.10
N GLU A 54 15.11 1.33 -0.30
CA GLU A 54 14.09 0.29 -0.28
C GLU A 54 13.65 0.00 1.16
N ASP A 55 14.56 0.08 2.13
CA ASP A 55 14.23 -0.12 3.55
C ASP A 55 13.26 0.95 4.07
N ILE A 56 13.31 2.16 3.51
CA ILE A 56 12.42 3.28 3.87
C ILE A 56 10.99 2.96 3.40
N LEU A 57 10.84 2.48 2.16
CA LEU A 57 9.56 2.08 1.60
C LEU A 57 9.02 0.82 2.29
N LEU A 58 9.88 -0.15 2.59
CA LEU A 58 9.51 -1.35 3.34
C LEU A 58 8.97 -1.02 4.75
N PHE A 59 9.59 -0.05 5.43
CA PHE A 59 9.10 0.43 6.73
C PHE A 59 7.68 0.98 6.61
N GLU A 60 7.41 1.76 5.57
CA GLU A 60 6.10 2.34 5.35
C GLU A 60 5.06 1.28 4.95
N ALA A 61 5.42 0.35 4.06
CA ALA A 61 4.60 -0.80 3.67
C ALA A 61 4.16 -1.63 4.88
N THR A 62 5.11 -1.89 5.78
CA THR A 62 4.87 -2.64 7.02
C THR A 62 3.86 -1.91 7.89
N LYS A 63 4.02 -0.59 8.08
CA LYS A 63 3.08 0.20 8.88
C LYS A 63 1.67 0.25 8.31
N ILE A 64 1.55 0.43 7.00
CA ILE A 64 0.26 0.40 6.32
C ILE A 64 -0.40 -0.98 6.52
N SER A 65 0.37 -2.04 6.31
CA SER A 65 -0.10 -3.43 6.48
C SER A 65 -0.55 -3.73 7.90
N GLU A 66 0.21 -3.30 8.92
CA GLU A 66 -0.17 -3.44 10.33
C GLU A 66 -1.49 -2.72 10.65
N ASN A 67 -1.68 -1.51 10.10
CA ASN A 67 -2.92 -0.75 10.28
C ASN A 67 -4.11 -1.44 9.61
N ILE A 68 -3.93 -1.97 8.40
CA ILE A 68 -4.96 -2.75 7.70
C ILE A 68 -5.33 -4.00 8.51
N LEU A 69 -4.34 -4.77 8.94
CA LEU A 69 -4.55 -5.96 9.76
C LEU A 69 -5.29 -5.65 11.05
N LYS A 70 -4.97 -4.52 11.70
CA LYS A 70 -5.70 -4.08 12.90
C LYS A 70 -7.17 -3.83 12.59
N LYS A 71 -7.49 -3.11 11.50
CA LYS A 71 -8.87 -2.84 11.08
C LYS A 71 -9.62 -4.13 10.76
N ILE A 72 -8.99 -5.08 10.07
CA ILE A 72 -9.56 -6.40 9.76
C ILE A 72 -9.89 -7.15 11.04
N LYS A 73 -8.92 -7.29 11.96
CA LYS A 73 -9.08 -8.05 13.22
C LYS A 73 -10.15 -7.48 14.16
N THR A 74 -10.43 -6.19 14.06
CA THR A 74 -11.47 -5.52 14.86
C THR A 74 -12.83 -5.45 14.17
N SER A 75 -12.94 -5.92 12.92
CA SER A 75 -14.19 -5.92 12.17
C SER A 75 -15.10 -7.05 12.66
N HIS A 76 -16.38 -6.74 12.85
CA HIS A 76 -17.38 -7.71 13.32
C HIS A 76 -18.12 -8.39 12.15
N ASN A 77 -17.97 -7.89 10.93
CA ASN A 77 -18.60 -8.45 9.73
C ASN A 77 -17.67 -8.27 8.53
N LEU A 78 -16.71 -9.19 8.39
CA LEU A 78 -15.76 -9.17 7.29
C LEU A 78 -16.45 -9.73 6.03
N THR A 79 -16.47 -8.94 4.96
CA THR A 79 -17.04 -9.33 3.66
C THR A 79 -16.10 -8.90 2.54
N LEU A 80 -16.23 -9.50 1.35
CA LEU A 80 -15.47 -9.05 0.18
C LEU A 80 -15.68 -7.56 -0.11
N ARG A 81 -16.94 -7.09 -0.07
CA ARG A 81 -17.27 -5.67 -0.24
C ARG A 81 -16.50 -4.80 0.74
N TRP A 82 -16.47 -5.19 2.01
CA TRP A 82 -15.76 -4.43 3.05
C TRP A 82 -14.24 -4.41 2.80
N LEU A 83 -13.64 -5.54 2.41
CA LEU A 83 -12.21 -5.61 2.08
C LEU A 83 -11.84 -4.73 0.89
N LEU A 84 -12.64 -4.77 -0.19
CA LEU A 84 -12.45 -3.90 -1.35
C LEU A 84 -12.61 -2.43 -0.95
N ALA A 85 -13.68 -2.08 -0.22
CA ALA A 85 -13.90 -0.72 0.25
C ALA A 85 -12.73 -0.22 1.10
N LEU A 86 -12.22 -1.04 2.02
CA LEU A 86 -11.04 -0.69 2.82
C LEU A 86 -9.82 -0.44 1.93
N ARG A 87 -9.55 -1.34 0.98
CA ARG A 87 -8.40 -1.23 0.07
C ARG A 87 -8.44 0.06 -0.74
N PHE A 88 -9.52 0.30 -1.49
CA PHE A 88 -9.62 1.45 -2.39
C PHE A 88 -9.70 2.77 -1.62
N LYS A 89 -10.38 2.79 -0.47
CA LYS A 89 -10.38 3.96 0.42
C LYS A 89 -8.97 4.33 0.89
N LEU A 90 -8.20 3.35 1.36
CA LEU A 90 -6.84 3.60 1.83
C LEU A 90 -5.92 4.09 0.71
N LEU A 91 -6.07 3.56 -0.51
CA LEU A 91 -5.35 4.06 -1.68
C LEU A 91 -5.69 5.52 -1.98
N GLN A 92 -6.97 5.89 -1.95
CA GLN A 92 -7.42 7.27 -2.20
C GLN A 92 -6.94 8.26 -1.12
N GLU A 93 -7.00 7.86 0.15
CA GLU A 93 -6.65 8.71 1.29
C GLU A 93 -5.14 8.79 1.52
N TYR A 94 -4.36 7.84 1.00
CA TYR A 94 -2.93 7.81 1.24
C TYR A 94 -2.21 8.87 0.40
N PRO A 95 -1.52 9.84 1.03
CA PRO A 95 -0.99 11.01 0.33
C PRO A 95 0.11 10.68 -0.67
N TYR A 96 0.71 9.49 -0.60
CA TYR A 96 1.84 9.12 -1.46
C TYR A 96 1.47 8.14 -2.57
N THR A 97 0.19 7.75 -2.72
CA THR A 97 -0.23 6.77 -3.75
C THR A 97 0.22 7.17 -5.16
N LEU A 98 -0.10 8.40 -5.58
CA LEU A 98 0.21 8.87 -6.94
C LEU A 98 1.72 9.01 -7.17
N ILE A 99 2.45 9.59 -6.22
CA ILE A 99 3.90 9.77 -6.38
C ILE A 99 4.65 8.44 -6.38
N LEU A 100 4.21 7.46 -5.59
CA LEU A 100 4.80 6.12 -5.60
C LEU A 100 4.43 5.35 -6.86
N SER A 101 3.23 5.54 -7.40
CA SER A 101 2.81 4.96 -8.68
C SER A 101 3.65 5.51 -9.83
N LYS A 102 3.82 6.84 -9.91
CA LYS A 102 4.65 7.51 -10.93
C LYS A 102 6.08 6.96 -10.98
N HIS A 103 6.63 6.54 -9.85
CA HIS A 103 7.99 6.00 -9.71
C HIS A 103 8.05 4.46 -9.71
N ASN A 104 6.96 3.77 -10.04
CA ASN A 104 6.87 2.30 -10.05
C ASN A 104 7.21 1.63 -8.70
N LYS A 105 6.96 2.33 -7.58
CA LYS A 105 7.21 1.82 -6.21
C LYS A 105 5.95 1.44 -5.45
N LEU A 106 4.77 1.75 -5.98
CA LEU A 106 3.51 1.39 -5.34
C LEU A 106 3.28 -0.14 -5.32
N ASP A 107 3.68 -0.85 -6.38
CA ASP A 107 3.50 -2.31 -6.49
C ASP A 107 4.16 -3.05 -5.31
N GLN A 108 5.36 -2.62 -4.90
CA GLN A 108 6.05 -3.19 -3.74
C GLN A 108 5.28 -3.00 -2.42
N LEU A 109 4.63 -1.83 -2.24
CA LEU A 109 3.79 -1.60 -1.06
C LEU A 109 2.55 -2.51 -1.07
N LEU A 110 1.93 -2.66 -2.25
CA LEU A 110 0.73 -3.48 -2.44
C LEU A 110 1.01 -4.97 -2.22
N GLU A 111 2.14 -5.48 -2.70
CA GLU A 111 2.54 -6.88 -2.53
C GLU A 111 2.67 -7.28 -1.06
N ILE A 112 3.34 -6.45 -0.25
CA ILE A 112 3.50 -6.69 1.19
C ILE A 112 2.12 -6.73 1.88
N SER A 113 1.26 -5.77 1.54
CA SER A 113 -0.11 -5.73 2.06
C SER A 113 -0.91 -6.97 1.68
N GLN A 114 -0.85 -7.39 0.42
CA GLN A 114 -1.55 -8.59 -0.08
C GLN A 114 -1.14 -9.86 0.67
N ILE A 115 0.17 -10.07 0.89
CA ILE A 115 0.68 -11.25 1.60
C ILE A 115 0.04 -11.36 2.99
N HIS A 116 -0.06 -10.24 3.71
CA HIS A 116 -0.64 -10.20 5.05
C HIS A 116 -2.17 -10.34 5.06
N ILE A 117 -2.86 -9.86 4.03
CA ILE A 117 -4.33 -9.87 3.96
C ILE A 117 -4.88 -11.20 3.42
N MET A 118 -4.11 -11.92 2.60
CA MET A 118 -4.53 -13.16 1.92
C MET A 118 -5.22 -14.20 2.83
N PRO A 119 -4.77 -14.48 4.07
CA PRO A 119 -5.47 -15.42 4.96
C PRO A 119 -6.93 -15.02 5.22
N TYR A 120 -7.19 -13.72 5.39
CA TYR A 120 -8.53 -13.19 5.66
C TYR A 120 -9.42 -13.19 4.42
N ILE A 121 -8.85 -13.01 3.22
CA ILE A 121 -9.61 -13.12 1.98
C ILE A 121 -10.17 -14.54 1.83
N LYS A 122 -9.38 -15.56 2.16
CA LYS A 122 -9.82 -16.97 2.13
C LYS A 122 -10.92 -17.30 3.15
N GLU A 123 -11.05 -16.52 4.22
CA GLU A 123 -12.14 -16.68 5.20
C GLU A 123 -13.47 -16.13 4.67
N VAL A 124 -13.44 -15.04 3.89
CA VAL A 124 -14.66 -14.35 3.42
C VAL A 124 -15.09 -14.71 2.01
N LEU A 125 -14.18 -15.28 1.22
CA LEU A 125 -14.47 -15.87 -0.06
C LEU A 125 -14.08 -17.34 0.00
N PRO A 126 -15.00 -18.26 -0.33
CA PRO A 126 -14.65 -19.63 -0.66
C PRO A 126 -13.96 -19.63 -2.03
N ILE A 127 -12.77 -19.03 -2.09
CA ILE A 127 -12.00 -18.96 -3.33
C ILE A 127 -11.66 -20.39 -3.73
N SER A 128 -11.96 -20.74 -4.98
CA SER A 128 -11.55 -22.02 -5.55
C SER A 128 -10.07 -22.29 -5.24
N SER A 129 -9.74 -23.53 -4.88
CA SER A 129 -8.34 -23.95 -4.74
C SER A 129 -7.60 -23.92 -6.08
N ASP A 130 -8.32 -23.77 -7.20
CA ASP A 130 -7.76 -23.60 -8.53
C ASP A 130 -6.92 -22.31 -8.62
N ILE A 131 -5.65 -22.50 -8.98
CA ILE A 131 -4.66 -21.44 -9.05
C ILE A 131 -4.94 -20.43 -10.17
N TYR A 132 -5.59 -20.84 -11.26
CA TYR A 132 -5.93 -19.97 -12.38
C TYR A 132 -7.13 -19.09 -12.06
N ILE A 133 -8.13 -19.62 -11.34
CA ILE A 133 -9.26 -18.82 -10.84
C ILE A 133 -8.76 -17.77 -9.83
N GLN A 134 -7.88 -18.17 -8.90
CA GLN A 134 -7.21 -17.24 -7.99
C GLN A 134 -6.42 -16.16 -8.74
N ALA A 135 -5.66 -16.55 -9.77
CA ALA A 135 -4.89 -15.63 -10.58
C ALA A 135 -5.78 -14.65 -11.36
N PHE A 136 -6.93 -15.10 -11.87
CA PHE A 136 -7.89 -14.25 -12.58
C PHE A 136 -8.47 -13.17 -11.66
N PHE A 137 -8.96 -13.54 -10.47
CA PHE A 137 -9.50 -12.56 -9.52
C PHE A 137 -8.43 -11.59 -9.02
N LYS A 138 -7.25 -12.10 -8.64
CA LYS A 138 -6.12 -11.26 -8.24
C LYS A 138 -5.73 -10.30 -9.36
N GLY A 139 -5.53 -10.82 -10.57
CA GLY A 139 -5.14 -10.06 -11.75
C GLY A 139 -6.16 -8.98 -12.11
N GLY A 140 -7.46 -9.29 -12.07
CA GLY A 140 -8.53 -8.33 -12.35
C GLY A 140 -8.56 -7.19 -11.34
N ILE A 141 -8.47 -7.49 -10.04
CA ILE A 141 -8.43 -6.46 -8.99
C ILE A 141 -7.18 -5.57 -9.14
N GLU A 142 -6.03 -6.15 -9.45
CA GLU A 142 -4.80 -5.36 -9.64
C GLU A 142 -4.83 -4.52 -10.91
N ALA A 143 -5.37 -5.05 -12.02
CA ALA A 143 -5.53 -4.28 -13.26
C ALA A 143 -6.47 -3.09 -13.06
N ILE A 144 -7.61 -3.29 -12.38
CA ILE A 144 -8.54 -2.20 -12.04
C ILE A 144 -7.88 -1.19 -11.09
N THR A 145 -7.10 -1.66 -10.10
CA THR A 145 -6.37 -0.78 -9.19
C THR A 145 -5.39 0.12 -9.96
N LYS A 146 -4.60 -0.45 -10.88
CA LYS A 146 -3.64 0.29 -11.70
C LYS A 146 -4.34 1.29 -12.59
N ALA A 147 -5.37 0.86 -13.32
CA ALA A 147 -6.15 1.74 -14.20
C ALA A 147 -6.77 2.92 -13.43
N TRP A 148 -7.32 2.70 -12.24
CA TRP A 148 -7.90 3.78 -11.44
C TRP A 148 -6.83 4.78 -10.95
N ILE A 149 -5.64 4.31 -10.57
CA ILE A 149 -4.53 5.17 -10.14
C ILE A 149 -3.93 5.95 -11.31
N GLU A 150 -3.79 5.32 -12.48
CA GLU A 150 -3.33 5.97 -13.72
C GLU A 150 -4.30 7.07 -14.17
N ASN A 151 -5.59 6.95 -13.84
CA ASN A 151 -6.61 7.98 -14.03
C ASN A 151 -6.77 8.89 -12.79
N GLU A 152 -5.70 9.06 -12.01
CA GLU A 152 -5.59 9.97 -10.86
C GLU A 152 -6.60 9.73 -9.72
N MET A 153 -7.25 8.56 -9.68
CA MET A 153 -8.26 8.18 -8.69
C MET A 153 -9.42 9.19 -8.57
N ILE A 154 -9.85 9.77 -9.70
CA ILE A 154 -10.90 10.80 -9.77
C ILE A 154 -12.24 10.23 -9.30
N GLU A 155 -12.57 9.00 -9.67
CA GLU A 155 -13.80 8.34 -9.23
C GLU A 155 -13.76 8.03 -7.72
N PRO A 156 -14.88 8.18 -7.00
CA PRO A 156 -14.98 7.72 -5.62
C PRO A 156 -14.67 6.23 -5.49
N HIS A 157 -13.96 5.84 -4.44
CA HIS A 157 -13.60 4.44 -4.20
C HIS A 157 -14.83 3.51 -4.17
N GLU A 158 -16.00 3.96 -3.70
CA GLU A 158 -17.25 3.18 -3.70
C GLU A 158 -17.71 2.80 -5.11
N GLN A 159 -17.48 3.68 -6.09
CA GLN A 159 -17.83 3.41 -7.48
C GLN A 159 -17.00 2.25 -8.03
N ILE A 160 -15.68 2.25 -7.79
CA ILE A 160 -14.77 1.19 -8.21
C ILE A 160 -15.14 -0.15 -7.55
N VAL A 161 -15.44 -0.12 -6.25
CA VAL A 161 -15.89 -1.30 -5.50
C VAL A 161 -17.18 -1.88 -6.11
N ASN A 162 -18.15 -1.03 -6.46
CA ASN A 162 -19.40 -1.48 -7.06
C ASN A 162 -19.18 -2.12 -8.44
N GLN A 163 -18.29 -1.56 -9.27
CA GLN A 163 -17.94 -2.14 -10.57
C GLN A 163 -17.29 -3.52 -10.43
N ILE A 164 -16.34 -3.66 -9.49
CA ILE A 164 -15.72 -4.96 -9.20
C ILE A 164 -16.77 -5.97 -8.75
N LEU A 165 -17.62 -5.61 -7.78
CA LEU A 165 -18.64 -6.53 -7.28
C LEU A 165 -19.66 -6.90 -8.35
N TYR A 166 -20.02 -6.00 -9.25
CA TYR A 166 -20.89 -6.30 -10.39
C TYR A 166 -20.29 -7.38 -11.30
N ILE A 167 -18.99 -7.31 -11.57
CA ILE A 167 -18.27 -8.30 -12.39
C ILE A 167 -18.14 -9.63 -11.64
N LEU A 168 -17.90 -9.59 -10.33
CA LEU A 168 -17.66 -10.79 -9.51
C LEU A 168 -18.94 -11.53 -9.11
N ASN A 169 -20.08 -10.84 -8.96
CA ASN A 169 -21.31 -11.43 -8.43
C ASN A 169 -21.82 -12.66 -9.23
N PRO A 170 -21.79 -12.67 -10.57
CA PRO A 170 -22.16 -13.86 -11.34
C PRO A 170 -21.19 -15.04 -11.18
N LEU A 171 -19.94 -14.79 -10.75
CA LEU A 171 -18.88 -15.79 -10.68
C LEU A 171 -18.74 -16.46 -9.30
N ILE A 172 -19.48 -15.97 -8.30
CA ILE A 172 -19.40 -16.44 -6.90
C ILE A 172 -20.66 -17.26 -6.52
N GLN A 173 -21.69 -17.31 -7.37
CA GLN A 173 -22.97 -17.98 -7.09
C GLN A 173 -23.13 -19.38 -7.72
N ASP A 174 -22.09 -19.90 -8.38
CA ASP A 174 -21.98 -21.30 -8.82
C ASP A 174 -21.09 -22.10 -7.85
#